data_AF-A0A6G0W8B3-F1
#
_entry.id   AF-A0A6G0W8B3-F1
#
_cell.length_a   1.000
_cell.length_b   1.000
_cell.length_c   1.000
_cell.angle_alpha   90.00
_cell.angle_beta   90.00
_cell.angle_gamma   90.00
#
_symmetry.space_group_name_H-M   'P 1'
#
loop_
_entity.id
_entity.type
_entity.pdbx_description
1 polymer ?
#
loop_
_entity_poly.entity_id
_entity_poly.type
_entity_poly.pdbx_seq_one_letter_code
_entity_poly.pdbx_strand_id
1 'polypeptide(L)'
;MRKRLLPFSNWSLVHIDAHPDMAFPRTIPADSIFTPHEFYDELEACDGAIASFLMPLVYAGHMSSLMWIKPAWARQMHLGDENFYVGKHVETGALCVSSRQVYFVDETMYADESALVKPQLLRFSVCDLECAPPTNPPSDPFVLDICLDYFSTLNPFLDAFQAACGQEDTRILQRIYSDLQFKNIPATLSHDQQITQQQQFTKWVDELFQDKLWEITDDEAQLLDWAKPILDLYNDPSSMNNVFLGFFRMLKRYNAEEMELLQWAGPCVDLPANVNANVKPMLASLRAYLSSTDCRPRLITIATSQGDAYTPLDQVDAILQDTLAMLEELYGPLQVENCIL
;
A
#
# COMPACT_ATOMS: atom_id res chain seq x y z
N MET A 1 -15.03 -35.49 -12.64
CA MET A 1 -15.24 -34.93 -11.29
C MET A 1 -14.39 -33.66 -11.22
N ARG A 2 -14.98 -32.46 -11.30
CA ARG A 2 -14.22 -31.19 -11.17
C ARG A 2 -13.66 -31.17 -9.74
N LYS A 3 -12.37 -31.50 -9.56
CA LYS A 3 -11.69 -31.25 -8.29
C LYS A 3 -11.65 -29.74 -8.15
N ARG A 4 -12.44 -29.16 -7.24
CA ARG A 4 -12.28 -27.76 -6.85
C ARG A 4 -10.89 -27.66 -6.25
N LEU A 5 -9.94 -27.11 -7.00
CA LEU A 5 -8.52 -27.09 -6.63
C LEU A 5 -8.28 -26.14 -5.45
N LEU A 6 -9.05 -25.06 -5.36
CA LEU A 6 -9.10 -24.13 -4.23
C LEU A 6 -10.45 -24.25 -3.51
N PRO A 7 -10.49 -24.35 -2.16
CA PRO A 7 -11.73 -24.30 -1.41
C PRO A 7 -12.36 -22.90 -1.49
N PHE A 8 -13.67 -22.82 -1.33
CA PHE A 8 -14.40 -21.53 -1.44
C PHE A 8 -14.14 -20.58 -0.25
N SER A 9 -13.70 -21.12 0.88
CA SER A 9 -13.48 -20.39 2.12
C SER A 9 -12.30 -20.97 2.89
N ASN A 10 -11.75 -20.16 3.80
CA ASN A 10 -10.63 -20.52 4.69
C ASN A 10 -9.36 -20.94 3.94
N TRP A 11 -9.07 -20.28 2.82
CA TRP A 11 -7.79 -20.47 2.14
C TRP A 11 -6.78 -19.39 2.57
N SER A 12 -5.51 -19.68 2.30
CA SER A 12 -4.38 -18.81 2.59
C SER A 12 -3.85 -18.15 1.31
N LEU A 13 -3.41 -16.91 1.41
CA LEU A 13 -2.71 -16.19 0.34
C LEU A 13 -1.27 -15.91 0.77
N VAL A 14 -0.32 -16.17 -0.13
CA VAL A 14 1.06 -15.69 -0.02
C VAL A 14 1.23 -14.62 -1.09
N HIS A 15 1.40 -13.37 -0.67
CA HIS A 15 1.52 -12.18 -1.51
C HIS A 15 2.99 -11.75 -1.55
N ILE A 16 3.62 -11.84 -2.72
CA ILE A 16 5.00 -11.43 -2.96
C ILE A 16 4.95 -10.08 -3.68
N ASP A 17 5.16 -8.98 -2.96
CA ASP A 17 4.88 -7.65 -3.49
C ASP A 17 5.72 -6.57 -2.78
N ALA A 18 6.05 -5.48 -3.46
CA ALA A 18 6.64 -4.30 -2.83
C ALA A 18 5.62 -3.52 -1.98
N HIS A 19 4.34 -3.60 -2.32
CA HIS A 19 3.21 -2.88 -1.73
C HIS A 19 2.35 -3.81 -0.86
N PRO A 20 1.60 -3.28 0.13
CA PRO A 20 0.75 -4.12 0.97
C PRO A 20 -0.53 -4.59 0.28
N ASP A 21 -1.09 -3.78 -0.64
CA ASP A 21 -2.36 -3.99 -1.34
C ASP A 21 -3.57 -4.29 -0.43
N MET A 22 -3.64 -3.59 0.70
CA MET A 22 -4.70 -3.76 1.69
C MET A 22 -5.54 -2.50 1.92
N ALA A 23 -5.35 -1.46 1.10
CA ALA A 23 -6.15 -0.25 1.16
C ALA A 23 -7.60 -0.54 0.74
N PHE A 24 -8.54 0.32 1.10
CA PHE A 24 -9.91 0.24 0.60
C PHE A 24 -10.57 1.62 0.64
N PRO A 25 -11.24 2.08 -0.44
CA PRO A 25 -11.87 3.39 -0.45
C PRO A 25 -12.98 3.49 0.59
N ARG A 26 -12.88 4.47 1.50
CA ARG A 26 -13.92 4.72 2.53
C ARG A 26 -15.26 5.16 1.95
N THR A 27 -15.27 5.65 0.72
CA THR A 27 -16.46 6.06 -0.02
C THR A 27 -17.26 4.87 -0.54
N ILE A 28 -16.65 3.70 -0.66
CA ILE A 28 -17.32 2.47 -1.11
C ILE A 28 -17.87 1.73 0.12
N PRO A 29 -19.18 1.43 0.15
CA PRO A 29 -19.75 0.59 1.21
C PRO A 29 -19.13 -0.81 1.24
N ALA A 30 -18.84 -1.33 2.44
CA ALA A 30 -18.23 -2.65 2.60
C ALA A 30 -19.04 -3.79 1.94
N ASP A 31 -20.38 -3.66 1.90
CA ASP A 31 -21.26 -4.68 1.34
C ASP A 31 -21.33 -4.66 -0.21
N SER A 32 -20.80 -3.63 -0.88
CA SER A 32 -20.72 -3.59 -2.35
C SER A 32 -19.94 -4.80 -2.90
N ILE A 33 -19.01 -5.36 -2.13
CA ILE A 33 -18.24 -6.54 -2.55
C ILE A 33 -19.10 -7.77 -2.86
N PHE A 34 -20.36 -7.80 -2.38
CA PHE A 34 -21.31 -8.89 -2.66
C PHE A 34 -22.07 -8.71 -3.98
N THR A 35 -21.84 -7.61 -4.70
CA THR A 35 -22.27 -7.37 -6.08
C THR A 35 -21.04 -7.15 -6.98
N PRO A 36 -20.24 -8.21 -7.29
CA PRO A 36 -18.91 -8.06 -7.86
C PRO A 36 -18.81 -7.20 -9.13
N HIS A 37 -19.80 -7.27 -10.03
CA HIS A 37 -19.80 -6.46 -11.26
C HIS A 37 -19.90 -4.96 -10.96
N GLU A 38 -20.83 -4.56 -10.10
CA GLU A 38 -20.99 -3.15 -9.71
C GLU A 38 -19.78 -2.69 -8.89
N PHE A 39 -19.25 -3.56 -8.04
CA PHE A 39 -18.06 -3.26 -7.25
C PHE A 39 -16.81 -3.04 -8.14
N TYR A 40 -16.64 -3.80 -9.22
CA TYR A 40 -15.56 -3.55 -10.18
C TYR A 40 -15.71 -2.18 -10.85
N ASP A 41 -16.93 -1.80 -11.26
CA ASP A 41 -17.19 -0.48 -11.84
C ASP A 41 -16.90 0.65 -10.82
N GLU A 42 -17.26 0.45 -9.55
CA GLU A 42 -16.95 1.39 -8.46
C GLU A 42 -15.45 1.52 -8.20
N LEU A 43 -14.71 0.41 -8.23
CA LEU A 43 -13.26 0.39 -8.09
C LEU A 43 -12.57 1.07 -9.28
N GLU A 44 -12.97 0.81 -10.52
CA GLU A 44 -12.36 1.46 -11.70
C GLU A 44 -12.48 2.99 -11.65
N ALA A 45 -13.53 3.51 -11.00
CA ALA A 45 -13.73 4.94 -10.80
C ALA A 45 -12.94 5.54 -9.61
N CYS A 46 -12.24 4.73 -8.82
CA CYS A 46 -11.47 5.16 -7.65
C CYS A 46 -9.96 5.13 -7.90
N ASP A 47 -9.28 6.24 -7.59
CA ASP A 47 -7.83 6.28 -7.55
C ASP A 47 -7.28 5.26 -6.53
N GLY A 48 -6.29 4.45 -6.93
CA GLY A 48 -5.67 3.44 -6.05
C GLY A 48 -6.46 2.13 -5.88
N ALA A 49 -7.51 1.91 -6.66
CA ALA A 49 -8.33 0.69 -6.58
C ALA A 49 -7.58 -0.62 -6.81
N ILE A 50 -6.44 -0.58 -7.51
CA ILE A 50 -5.54 -1.72 -7.69
C ILE A 50 -5.04 -2.30 -6.36
N ALA A 51 -4.95 -1.48 -5.31
CA ALA A 51 -4.56 -1.91 -3.97
C ALA A 51 -5.74 -2.41 -3.10
N SER A 52 -6.95 -2.54 -3.68
CA SER A 52 -8.21 -2.69 -2.93
C SER A 52 -8.87 -4.08 -3.04
N PHE A 53 -8.09 -5.14 -3.21
CA PHE A 53 -8.64 -6.49 -3.46
C PHE A 53 -8.46 -7.48 -2.29
N LEU A 54 -7.44 -7.33 -1.43
CA LEU A 54 -7.16 -8.29 -0.37
C LEU A 54 -8.19 -8.25 0.77
N MET A 55 -8.52 -7.05 1.28
CA MET A 55 -9.46 -6.91 2.39
C MET A 55 -10.90 -7.36 2.05
N PRO A 56 -11.43 -7.11 0.83
CA PRO A 56 -12.69 -7.71 0.37
C PRO A 56 -12.75 -9.23 0.47
N LEU A 57 -11.68 -9.93 0.10
CA LEU A 57 -11.62 -11.41 0.15
C LEU A 57 -11.73 -11.93 1.59
N VAL A 58 -11.17 -11.21 2.56
CA VAL A 58 -11.32 -11.52 3.98
C VAL A 58 -12.76 -11.26 4.43
N TYR A 59 -13.31 -10.09 4.11
CA TYR A 59 -14.66 -9.70 4.54
C TYR A 59 -15.76 -10.63 3.98
N ALA A 60 -15.56 -11.14 2.78
CA ALA A 60 -16.43 -12.14 2.16
C ALA A 60 -16.30 -13.54 2.80
N GLY A 61 -15.29 -13.79 3.64
CA GLY A 61 -15.02 -15.08 4.27
C GLY A 61 -14.30 -16.09 3.36
N HIS A 62 -13.67 -15.61 2.28
CA HIS A 62 -12.90 -16.45 1.37
C HIS A 62 -11.51 -16.73 1.96
N MET A 63 -10.79 -15.67 2.34
CA MET A 63 -9.43 -15.73 2.85
C MET A 63 -9.40 -15.61 4.37
N SER A 64 -8.69 -16.51 5.05
CA SER A 64 -8.51 -16.49 6.51
C SER A 64 -7.06 -16.27 6.95
N SER A 65 -6.12 -16.36 6.02
CA SER A 65 -4.69 -16.16 6.29
C SER A 65 -4.05 -15.41 5.13
N LEU A 66 -3.23 -14.42 5.45
CA LEU A 66 -2.48 -13.62 4.49
C LEU A 66 -1.03 -13.53 4.96
N MET A 67 -0.10 -13.88 4.09
CA MET A 67 1.33 -13.69 4.31
C MET A 67 1.84 -12.73 3.26
N TRP A 68 2.17 -11.51 3.66
CA TRP A 68 2.82 -10.54 2.80
C TRP A 68 4.34 -10.67 2.94
N ILE A 69 5.00 -11.08 1.87
CA ILE A 69 6.45 -11.17 1.78
C ILE A 69 6.94 -9.96 1.00
N LYS A 70 7.49 -8.99 1.73
CA LYS A 70 7.92 -7.71 1.19
C LYS A 70 9.44 -7.67 0.98
N PRO A 71 9.95 -6.80 0.09
CA PRO A 71 11.38 -6.56 -0.02
C PRO A 71 11.89 -5.69 1.16
N ALA A 72 13.20 -5.67 1.35
CA ALA A 72 13.83 -4.98 2.48
C ALA A 72 13.64 -3.45 2.48
N TRP A 73 13.39 -2.86 1.31
CA TRP A 73 13.16 -1.42 1.14
C TRP A 73 11.70 -1.01 1.36
N ALA A 74 10.75 -1.95 1.31
CA ALA A 74 9.36 -1.69 1.66
C ALA A 74 9.24 -1.53 3.18
N ARG A 75 8.71 -0.39 3.64
CA ARG A 75 8.71 0.01 5.06
C ARG A 75 7.34 0.31 5.63
N GLN A 76 6.26 0.06 4.90
CA GLN A 76 4.89 0.47 5.23
C GLN A 76 4.30 -0.25 6.46
N MET A 77 4.82 -1.43 6.83
CA MET A 77 4.41 -2.17 8.03
C MET A 77 5.61 -2.75 8.77
N HIS A 78 5.44 -2.99 10.07
CA HIS A 78 6.45 -3.71 10.85
C HIS A 78 6.37 -5.22 10.57
N LEU A 79 7.53 -5.88 10.60
CA LEU A 79 7.65 -7.33 10.45
C LEU A 79 7.02 -8.05 11.65
N GLY A 80 6.39 -9.20 11.40
CA GLY A 80 5.85 -10.05 12.45
C GLY A 80 4.49 -10.66 12.11
N ASP A 81 3.99 -11.45 13.06
CA ASP A 81 2.68 -12.08 12.99
C ASP A 81 1.67 -11.30 13.84
N GLU A 82 0.48 -11.08 13.29
CA GLU A 82 -0.65 -10.43 13.95
C GLU A 82 -1.95 -11.16 13.59
N ASN A 83 -2.90 -11.17 14.51
CA ASN A 83 -4.29 -11.53 14.19
C ASN A 83 -5.16 -10.31 14.42
N PHE A 84 -6.00 -9.99 13.45
CA PHE A 84 -6.94 -8.87 13.55
C PHE A 84 -8.23 -9.17 12.79
N TYR A 85 -9.23 -8.31 12.97
CA TYR A 85 -10.53 -8.46 12.33
C TYR A 85 -10.69 -7.50 11.16
N VAL A 86 -11.31 -7.98 10.08
CA VAL A 86 -11.80 -7.17 8.97
C VAL A 86 -13.32 -7.16 9.03
N GLY A 87 -13.93 -5.99 9.00
CA GLY A 87 -15.38 -5.87 9.17
C GLY A 87 -15.93 -4.57 8.61
N LYS A 88 -17.26 -4.46 8.65
CA LYS A 88 -17.96 -3.23 8.27
C LYS A 88 -18.11 -2.32 9.47
N HIS A 89 -17.70 -1.06 9.37
CA HIS A 89 -17.90 -0.11 10.45
C HIS A 89 -19.40 0.18 10.67
N VAL A 90 -19.84 0.17 11.93
CA VAL A 90 -21.26 0.26 12.30
C VAL A 90 -21.94 1.58 11.88
N GLU A 91 -21.22 2.70 11.96
CA GLU A 91 -21.78 4.02 11.62
C GLU A 91 -21.61 4.39 10.14
N THR A 92 -20.37 4.30 9.60
CA THR A 92 -20.06 4.73 8.24
C THR A 92 -20.41 3.69 7.17
N GLY A 93 -20.51 2.41 7.53
CA GLY A 93 -20.68 1.32 6.56
C GLY A 93 -19.45 1.00 5.72
N ALA A 94 -18.31 1.67 5.96
CA ALA A 94 -17.05 1.43 5.27
C ALA A 94 -16.39 0.11 5.71
N LEU A 95 -15.50 -0.42 4.88
CA LEU A 95 -14.68 -1.57 5.22
C LEU A 95 -13.50 -1.12 6.10
N CYS A 96 -13.36 -1.71 7.28
CA CYS A 96 -12.35 -1.34 8.28
C CYS A 96 -11.67 -2.57 8.86
N VAL A 97 -10.54 -2.34 9.53
CA VAL A 97 -9.74 -3.37 10.18
C VAL A 97 -9.40 -3.01 11.62
N SER A 98 -9.19 -4.01 12.48
CA SER A 98 -8.77 -3.77 13.87
C SER A 98 -7.26 -3.80 14.11
N SER A 99 -6.45 -4.00 13.06
CA SER A 99 -4.99 -3.99 13.18
C SER A 99 -4.47 -2.60 13.48
N ARG A 100 -3.52 -2.53 14.42
CA ARG A 100 -2.89 -1.27 14.85
C ARG A 100 -1.64 -0.91 14.04
N GLN A 101 -1.38 -1.60 12.95
CA GLN A 101 -0.29 -1.26 12.03
C GLN A 101 -0.42 0.19 11.54
N VAL A 102 0.72 0.87 11.41
CA VAL A 102 0.79 2.27 10.94
C VAL A 102 0.11 2.44 9.59
N TYR A 103 0.28 1.49 8.69
CA TYR A 103 -0.38 1.44 7.40
C TYR A 103 -1.90 1.67 7.49
N PHE A 104 -2.61 0.95 8.36
CA PHE A 104 -4.07 1.09 8.47
C PHE A 104 -4.52 2.38 9.15
N VAL A 105 -3.63 3.03 9.90
CA VAL A 105 -3.88 4.39 10.40
C VAL A 105 -3.75 5.38 9.25
N ASP A 106 -2.68 5.27 8.47
CA ASP A 106 -2.38 6.15 7.33
C ASP A 106 -3.46 6.05 6.23
N GLU A 107 -3.84 4.82 5.88
CA GLU A 107 -4.95 4.50 4.97
C GLU A 107 -6.32 4.77 5.59
N THR A 108 -6.39 5.19 6.85
CA THR A 108 -7.62 5.51 7.58
C THR A 108 -8.64 4.37 7.65
N MET A 109 -8.15 3.13 7.67
CA MET A 109 -8.95 1.92 7.73
C MET A 109 -9.12 1.36 9.14
N TYR A 110 -8.36 1.84 10.12
CA TYR A 110 -8.50 1.37 11.50
C TYR A 110 -9.89 1.64 12.08
N ALA A 111 -10.46 0.65 12.76
CA ALA A 111 -11.58 0.79 13.67
C ALA A 111 -11.44 -0.17 14.86
N ASP A 112 -11.91 0.24 16.03
CA ASP A 112 -12.00 -0.67 17.18
C ASP A 112 -12.91 -1.86 16.87
N GLU A 113 -12.58 -3.03 17.41
CA GLU A 113 -13.36 -4.26 17.19
C GLU A 113 -14.85 -4.11 17.55
N SER A 114 -15.15 -3.30 18.57
CA SER A 114 -16.53 -3.01 18.99
C SER A 114 -17.33 -2.21 17.97
N ALA A 115 -16.67 -1.52 17.03
CA ALA A 115 -17.29 -0.78 15.95
C ALA A 115 -17.47 -1.63 14.68
N LEU A 116 -16.99 -2.88 14.66
CA LEU A 116 -17.08 -3.77 13.51
C LEU A 116 -18.32 -4.67 13.53
N VAL A 117 -19.05 -4.66 12.43
CA VAL A 117 -20.15 -5.58 12.12
C VAL A 117 -19.64 -6.67 11.16
N LYS A 118 -20.06 -7.91 11.41
CA LYS A 118 -19.63 -9.12 10.68
C LYS A 118 -18.09 -9.25 10.65
N PRO A 119 -17.40 -9.16 11.80
CA PRO A 119 -15.94 -9.25 11.84
C PRO A 119 -15.48 -10.63 11.35
N GLN A 120 -14.53 -10.65 10.42
CA GLN A 120 -13.84 -11.84 9.94
C GLN A 120 -12.41 -11.81 10.46
N LEU A 121 -11.98 -12.88 11.14
CA LEU A 121 -10.63 -12.98 11.67
C LEU A 121 -9.64 -13.24 10.53
N LEU A 122 -8.60 -12.41 10.43
CA LEU A 122 -7.45 -12.62 9.57
C LEU A 122 -6.22 -12.98 10.40
N ARG A 123 -5.53 -14.04 9.99
CA ARG A 123 -4.16 -14.32 10.42
C ARG A 123 -3.21 -13.67 9.44
N PHE A 124 -2.39 -12.74 9.90
CA PHE A 124 -1.55 -11.91 9.06
C PHE A 124 -0.08 -12.04 9.45
N SER A 125 0.78 -12.20 8.44
CA SER A 125 2.23 -12.23 8.63
C SER A 125 2.88 -11.25 7.65
N VAL A 126 3.71 -10.34 8.17
CA VAL A 126 4.60 -9.48 7.38
C VAL A 126 6.01 -10.05 7.47
N CYS A 127 6.56 -10.48 6.33
CA CYS A 127 7.83 -11.20 6.27
C CYS A 127 8.82 -10.53 5.31
N ASP A 128 10.10 -10.77 5.57
CA ASP A 128 11.20 -10.45 4.67
C ASP A 128 12.08 -11.71 4.58
N LEU A 129 12.29 -12.25 3.38
CA LEU A 129 12.94 -13.56 3.22
C LEU A 129 14.37 -13.61 3.77
N GLU A 130 15.06 -12.48 3.86
CA GLU A 130 16.44 -12.43 4.35
C GLU A 130 16.50 -12.08 5.84
N CYS A 131 15.72 -11.09 6.27
CA CYS A 131 15.81 -10.54 7.62
C CYS A 131 14.85 -11.19 8.64
N ALA A 132 13.67 -11.61 8.18
CA ALA A 132 12.62 -12.19 9.02
C ALA A 132 11.81 -13.21 8.19
N PRO A 133 12.42 -14.35 7.87
CA PRO A 133 11.79 -15.34 7.01
C PRO A 133 10.51 -15.89 7.66
N PRO A 134 9.53 -16.32 6.87
CA PRO A 134 8.30 -16.89 7.38
C PRO A 134 8.54 -18.06 8.35
N THR A 135 7.99 -17.96 9.55
CA THR A 135 8.10 -19.00 10.58
C THR A 135 7.07 -20.11 10.38
N ASN A 136 5.91 -19.77 9.82
CA ASN A 136 4.78 -20.67 9.60
C ASN A 136 4.31 -20.57 8.14
N PRO A 137 5.02 -21.20 7.18
CA PRO A 137 4.53 -21.27 5.80
C PRO A 137 3.16 -21.97 5.75
N PRO A 138 2.35 -21.72 4.70
CA PRO A 138 1.03 -22.34 4.58
C PRO A 138 1.10 -23.87 4.69
N SER A 139 0.38 -24.42 5.66
CA SER A 139 0.23 -25.87 5.86
C SER A 139 -0.92 -26.50 5.06
N ASP A 140 -1.68 -25.65 4.36
CA ASP A 140 -2.86 -26.00 3.56
C ASP A 140 -2.71 -25.44 2.13
N PRO A 141 -3.52 -25.93 1.17
CA PRO A 141 -3.55 -25.36 -0.17
C PRO A 141 -3.75 -23.84 -0.18
N PHE A 142 -2.87 -23.12 -0.87
CA PHE A 142 -2.83 -21.66 -0.87
C PHE A 142 -2.82 -21.08 -2.29
N VAL A 143 -3.09 -19.78 -2.39
CA VAL A 143 -2.86 -18.98 -3.59
C VAL A 143 -1.51 -18.29 -3.46
N LEU A 144 -0.66 -18.43 -4.47
CA LEU A 144 0.59 -17.69 -4.58
C LEU A 144 0.36 -16.52 -5.51
N ASP A 145 0.46 -15.31 -4.99
CA ASP A 145 0.29 -14.08 -5.73
C ASP A 145 1.63 -13.36 -5.81
N ILE A 146 2.09 -13.04 -7.01
CA ILE A 146 3.42 -12.47 -7.26
C ILE A 146 3.27 -11.20 -8.07
N CYS A 147 3.68 -10.07 -7.52
CA CYS A 147 3.91 -8.86 -8.28
C CYS A 147 5.40 -8.75 -8.63
N LEU A 148 5.70 -8.36 -9.87
CA LEU A 148 7.09 -8.25 -10.32
C LEU A 148 7.82 -7.06 -9.70
N ASP A 149 7.08 -6.08 -9.17
CA ASP A 149 7.65 -4.92 -8.49
C ASP A 149 8.35 -5.30 -7.17
N TYR A 150 8.04 -6.47 -6.60
CA TYR A 150 8.79 -7.07 -5.48
C TYR A 150 10.29 -7.09 -5.78
N PHE A 151 10.66 -7.38 -7.02
CA PHE A 151 12.06 -7.52 -7.42
C PHE A 151 12.73 -6.19 -7.73
N SER A 152 11.98 -5.26 -8.32
CA SER A 152 12.45 -3.95 -8.78
C SER A 152 11.25 -3.03 -8.97
N THR A 153 11.21 -1.93 -8.23
CA THR A 153 10.02 -1.06 -8.15
C THR A 153 10.35 0.42 -8.36
N LEU A 154 9.46 1.11 -9.06
CA LEU A 154 9.40 2.55 -9.25
C LEU A 154 8.25 3.13 -8.42
N ASN A 155 8.32 4.43 -8.16
CA ASN A 155 7.18 5.18 -7.65
C ASN A 155 6.66 6.09 -8.77
N PRO A 156 5.67 5.64 -9.57
CA PRO A 156 5.21 6.37 -10.75
C PRO A 156 4.63 7.75 -10.39
N PHE A 157 4.05 7.90 -9.19
CA PHE A 157 3.54 9.18 -8.69
C PHE A 157 4.67 10.19 -8.48
N LEU A 158 5.70 9.76 -7.76
CA LEU A 158 6.86 10.60 -7.47
C LEU A 158 7.66 10.91 -8.73
N ASP A 159 7.82 9.93 -9.62
CA ASP A 159 8.51 10.10 -10.90
C ASP A 159 7.79 11.08 -11.82
N ALA A 160 6.46 10.97 -11.94
CA ALA A 160 5.65 11.91 -12.70
C ALA A 160 5.73 13.32 -12.12
N PHE A 161 5.59 13.47 -10.79
CA PHE A 161 5.71 14.75 -10.10
C PHE A 161 7.09 15.37 -10.31
N GLN A 162 8.17 14.60 -10.16
CA GLN A 162 9.53 15.09 -10.36
C GLN A 162 9.79 15.51 -11.80
N ALA A 163 9.26 14.78 -12.79
CA ALA A 163 9.39 15.12 -14.19
C ALA A 163 8.71 16.45 -14.54
N ALA A 164 7.54 16.72 -13.96
CA ALA A 164 6.78 17.95 -14.20
C ALA A 164 7.29 19.15 -13.39
N CYS A 165 7.54 18.95 -12.08
CA CYS A 165 7.76 20.02 -11.11
C CYS A 165 9.23 20.20 -10.70
N GLY A 166 10.07 19.21 -10.98
CA GLY A 166 11.50 19.24 -10.67
C GLY A 166 11.89 18.72 -9.29
N GLN A 167 13.19 18.47 -9.13
CA GLN A 167 13.76 17.78 -7.97
C GLN A 167 13.56 18.52 -6.64
N GLU A 168 13.64 19.84 -6.63
CA GLU A 168 13.57 20.61 -5.39
C GLU A 168 12.16 20.59 -4.80
N ASP A 169 11.15 20.83 -5.64
CA ASP A 169 9.74 20.73 -5.27
C ASP A 169 9.38 19.31 -4.82
N THR A 170 9.96 18.30 -5.47
CA THR A 170 9.81 16.89 -5.09
C THR A 170 10.30 16.63 -3.66
N ARG A 171 11.46 17.17 -3.29
CA ARG A 171 11.99 17.05 -1.92
C ARG A 171 11.08 17.74 -0.91
N ILE A 172 10.54 18.91 -1.25
CA ILE A 172 9.59 19.62 -0.37
C ILE A 172 8.35 18.76 -0.16
N LEU A 173 7.76 18.22 -1.24
CA LEU A 173 6.58 17.37 -1.15
C LEU A 173 6.82 16.13 -0.29
N GLN A 174 7.95 15.44 -0.50
CA GLN A 174 8.37 14.32 0.35
C GLN A 174 8.44 14.70 1.82
N ARG A 175 9.05 15.85 2.15
CA ARG A 175 9.12 16.30 3.55
C ARG A 175 7.76 16.63 4.14
N ILE A 176 6.81 17.14 3.34
CA ILE A 176 5.45 17.43 3.82
C ILE A 176 4.69 16.15 4.19
N TYR A 177 4.80 15.10 3.39
CA TYR A 177 3.98 13.88 3.55
C TYR A 177 4.69 12.72 4.28
N SER A 178 6.03 12.66 4.29
CA SER A 178 6.78 11.50 4.84
C SER A 178 7.38 11.74 6.22
N ASP A 179 7.72 12.99 6.59
CA ASP A 179 8.44 13.28 7.85
C ASP A 179 7.52 13.30 9.10
N LEU A 180 6.30 12.77 8.98
CA LEU A 180 5.25 12.78 10.01
C LEU A 180 5.50 11.69 11.06
N GLN A 181 5.43 12.04 12.34
CA GLN A 181 5.69 11.13 13.46
C GLN A 181 4.73 9.95 13.50
N PHE A 182 3.46 10.14 13.09
CA PHE A 182 2.48 9.05 13.09
C PHE A 182 2.81 7.95 12.09
N LYS A 183 3.58 8.27 11.02
CA LYS A 183 4.03 7.31 9.99
C LYS A 183 5.30 6.54 10.38
N ASN A 184 5.93 6.84 11.52
CA ASN A 184 7.18 6.20 11.92
C ASN A 184 7.02 4.69 12.12
N ILE A 185 7.98 3.93 11.59
CA ILE A 185 8.05 2.47 11.73
C ILE A 185 9.48 2.09 12.18
N PRO A 186 9.67 1.54 13.40
CA PRO A 186 8.64 1.24 14.41
C PRO A 186 7.97 2.50 14.97
N ALA A 187 6.73 2.36 15.42
CA ALA A 187 5.93 3.47 15.96
C ALA A 187 6.61 4.13 17.16
N THR A 188 6.69 5.46 17.13
CA THR A 188 7.22 6.30 18.23
C THR A 188 6.13 6.90 19.11
N LEU A 189 4.87 6.83 18.66
CA LEU A 189 3.69 7.36 19.33
C LEU A 189 2.80 6.22 19.82
N SER A 190 1.90 6.51 20.78
CA SER A 190 0.80 5.59 21.07
C SER A 190 -0.15 5.51 19.89
N HIS A 191 -0.90 4.41 19.78
CA HIS A 191 -1.84 4.23 18.67
C HIS A 191 -2.90 5.35 18.59
N ASP A 192 -3.47 5.75 19.73
CA ASP A 192 -4.44 6.86 19.79
C ASP A 192 -3.83 8.20 19.34
N GLN A 193 -2.54 8.42 19.65
CA GLN A 193 -1.80 9.58 19.17
C GLN A 193 -1.60 9.53 17.65
N GLN A 194 -1.27 8.36 17.09
CA GLN A 194 -1.13 8.21 15.64
C GLN A 194 -2.43 8.56 14.91
N ILE A 195 -3.57 8.01 15.37
CA ILE A 195 -4.89 8.32 14.82
C ILE A 195 -5.19 9.82 14.91
N THR A 196 -4.96 10.41 16.09
CA THR A 196 -5.21 11.84 16.30
C THR A 196 -4.36 12.71 15.39
N GLN A 197 -3.06 12.41 15.26
CA GLN A 197 -2.15 13.17 14.39
C GLN A 197 -2.50 13.00 12.91
N GLN A 198 -2.84 11.78 12.48
CA GLN A 198 -3.27 11.49 11.12
C GLN A 198 -4.52 12.30 10.74
N GLN A 199 -5.50 12.36 11.63
CA GLN A 199 -6.73 13.15 11.44
C GLN A 199 -6.44 14.65 11.39
N GLN A 200 -5.54 15.14 12.25
CA GLN A 200 -5.12 16.54 12.26
C GLN A 200 -4.43 16.94 10.96
N PHE A 201 -3.51 16.10 10.47
CA PHE A 201 -2.81 16.34 9.21
C PHE A 201 -3.78 16.31 8.02
N THR A 202 -4.62 15.28 7.93
CA THR A 202 -5.62 15.14 6.84
C THR A 202 -6.55 16.36 6.81
N LYS A 203 -7.09 16.73 7.96
CA LYS A 203 -7.96 17.91 8.07
C LYS A 203 -7.26 19.19 7.63
N TRP A 204 -6.01 19.38 8.03
CA TRP A 204 -5.23 20.57 7.64
C TRP A 204 -4.98 20.60 6.13
N VAL A 205 -4.68 19.45 5.51
CA VAL A 205 -4.52 19.34 4.05
C VAL A 205 -5.84 19.65 3.35
N ASP A 206 -6.97 19.11 3.81
CA ASP A 206 -8.30 19.37 3.26
C ASP A 206 -8.63 20.87 3.32
N GLU A 207 -8.45 21.51 4.48
CA GLU A 207 -8.68 22.95 4.68
C GLU A 207 -7.75 23.80 3.80
N LEU A 208 -6.47 23.42 3.67
CA LEU A 208 -5.50 24.08 2.82
C LEU A 208 -5.98 24.16 1.36
N PHE A 209 -6.41 23.03 0.79
CA PHE A 209 -6.85 22.98 -0.61
C PHE A 209 -8.26 23.55 -0.81
N GLN A 210 -9.17 23.33 0.12
CA GLN A 210 -10.54 23.86 0.05
C GLN A 210 -10.56 25.39 0.08
N ASP A 211 -9.82 25.98 1.02
CA ASP A 211 -9.82 27.44 1.23
C ASP A 211 -8.74 28.15 0.42
N LYS A 212 -7.92 27.39 -0.34
CA LYS A 212 -6.81 27.89 -1.16
C LYS A 212 -5.95 28.87 -0.39
N LEU A 213 -5.54 28.47 0.80
CA LEU A 213 -4.92 29.35 1.78
C LEU A 213 -3.76 30.16 1.19
N TRP A 214 -2.95 29.55 0.32
CA TRP A 214 -1.85 30.24 -0.33
C TRP A 214 -2.26 31.47 -1.16
N GLU A 215 -3.49 31.61 -1.64
CA GLU A 215 -3.95 32.79 -2.40
C GLU A 215 -4.28 34.01 -1.50
N ILE A 216 -4.41 33.82 -0.19
CA ILE A 216 -4.95 34.84 0.73
C ILE A 216 -3.89 35.87 1.13
N THR A 217 -2.62 35.48 1.28
CA THR A 217 -1.55 36.37 1.78
C THR A 217 -0.16 35.99 1.24
N ASP A 218 0.68 36.99 1.02
CA ASP A 218 2.11 36.84 0.71
C ASP A 218 3.03 36.95 1.95
N ASP A 219 2.45 37.25 3.11
CA ASP A 219 3.20 37.38 4.36
C ASP A 219 3.63 36.01 4.89
N GLU A 220 4.94 35.74 4.85
CA GLU A 220 5.53 34.48 5.34
C GLU A 220 5.20 34.20 6.80
N ALA A 221 5.08 35.23 7.65
CA ALA A 221 4.73 35.03 9.05
C ALA A 221 3.29 34.53 9.20
N GLN A 222 2.37 35.04 8.39
CA GLN A 222 0.97 34.60 8.39
C GLN A 222 0.83 33.17 7.84
N LEU A 223 1.58 32.84 6.78
CA LEU A 223 1.61 31.47 6.24
C LEU A 223 2.16 30.46 7.26
N LEU A 224 3.21 30.83 8.00
CA LEU A 224 3.75 29.99 9.06
C LEU A 224 2.80 29.85 10.25
N ASP A 225 2.07 30.91 10.62
CA ASP A 225 1.04 30.83 11.66
C ASP A 225 -0.05 29.81 11.33
N TRP A 226 -0.33 29.57 10.04
CA TRP A 226 -1.27 28.53 9.59
C TRP A 226 -0.70 27.12 9.59
N ALA A 227 0.60 26.95 9.35
CA ALA A 227 1.25 25.65 9.48
C ALA A 227 1.50 25.26 10.95
N LYS A 228 1.50 26.25 11.86
CA LYS A 228 1.77 26.06 13.30
C LYS A 228 0.98 24.94 13.97
N PRO A 229 -0.33 24.73 13.72
CA PRO A 229 -1.10 23.65 14.35
C PRO A 229 -0.59 22.25 14.04
N ILE A 230 0.09 22.06 12.90
CA ILE A 230 0.61 20.75 12.46
C ILE A 230 2.13 20.62 12.64
N LEU A 231 2.83 21.67 13.08
CA LEU A 231 4.29 21.67 13.16
C LEU A 231 4.82 20.57 14.09
N ASP A 232 4.14 20.35 15.21
CA ASP A 232 4.49 19.33 16.21
C ASP A 232 4.14 17.89 15.78
N LEU A 233 3.54 17.70 14.59
CA LEU A 233 3.31 16.38 14.01
C LEU A 233 4.57 15.82 13.33
N TYR A 234 5.56 16.66 13.04
CA TYR A 234 6.76 16.27 12.29
C TYR A 234 7.88 15.78 13.21
N ASN A 235 8.74 14.89 12.70
CA ASN A 235 9.87 14.34 13.44
C ASN A 235 10.92 15.39 13.86
N ASP A 236 11.07 16.45 13.05
CA ASP A 236 11.90 17.61 13.37
C ASP A 236 11.12 18.92 13.08
N PRO A 237 10.27 19.36 14.03
CA PRO A 237 9.47 20.57 13.88
C PRO A 237 10.31 21.82 13.55
N SER A 238 11.56 21.86 14.06
CA SER A 238 12.43 23.03 13.93
C SER A 238 12.91 23.28 12.50
N SER A 239 12.98 22.23 11.66
CA SER A 239 13.42 22.34 10.26
C SER A 239 12.28 22.48 9.25
N MET A 240 11.02 22.50 9.70
CA MET A 240 9.84 22.48 8.82
C MET A 240 9.40 23.86 8.34
N ASN A 241 9.73 24.95 9.02
CA ASN A 241 9.31 26.30 8.61
C ASN A 241 9.71 26.62 7.16
N ASN A 242 10.96 26.32 6.77
CA ASN A 242 11.42 26.56 5.40
C ASN A 242 10.75 25.62 4.39
N VAL A 243 10.37 24.40 4.80
CA VAL A 243 9.63 23.45 3.96
C VAL A 243 8.23 23.97 3.69
N PHE A 244 7.52 24.41 4.72
CA PHE A 244 6.18 24.97 4.56
C PHE A 244 6.18 26.23 3.69
N LEU A 245 7.13 27.14 3.89
CA LEU A 245 7.27 28.30 3.01
C LEU A 245 7.59 27.88 1.56
N GLY A 246 8.43 26.88 1.37
CA GLY A 246 8.67 26.27 0.06
C GLY A 246 7.38 25.72 -0.56
N PHE A 247 6.62 24.97 0.21
CA PHE A 247 5.36 24.36 -0.20
C PHE A 247 4.31 25.41 -0.59
N PHE A 248 4.10 26.45 0.23
CA PHE A 248 3.18 27.53 -0.14
C PHE A 248 3.63 28.29 -1.40
N ARG A 249 4.94 28.46 -1.62
CA ARG A 249 5.46 29.05 -2.87
C ARG A 249 5.22 28.14 -4.08
N MET A 250 5.29 26.82 -3.90
CA MET A 250 4.90 25.86 -4.96
C MET A 250 3.43 26.04 -5.31
N LEU A 251 2.52 26.00 -4.32
CA LEU A 251 1.09 26.12 -4.53
C LEU A 251 0.68 27.43 -5.24
N LYS A 252 1.39 28.53 -4.99
CA LYS A 252 1.19 29.81 -5.70
C LYS A 252 1.64 29.79 -7.16
N ARG A 253 2.70 29.05 -7.45
CA ARG A 253 3.32 29.01 -8.78
C ARG A 253 2.58 28.07 -9.71
N TYR A 254 2.02 27.00 -9.16
CA TYR A 254 1.49 25.88 -9.93
C TYR A 254 0.24 26.25 -10.72
N ASN A 255 0.18 25.75 -11.95
CA ASN A 255 -1.03 25.76 -12.76
C ASN A 255 -1.97 24.59 -12.35
N ALA A 256 -3.12 24.48 -13.00
CA ALA A 256 -4.13 23.47 -12.67
C ALA A 256 -3.61 22.02 -12.79
N GLU A 257 -2.85 21.70 -13.85
CA GLU A 257 -2.31 20.36 -14.08
C GLU A 257 -1.24 20.00 -13.03
N GLU A 258 -0.38 20.95 -12.69
CA GLU A 258 0.62 20.77 -11.62
C GLU A 258 -0.03 20.62 -10.24
N MET A 259 -1.15 21.31 -10.00
CA MET A 259 -1.94 21.19 -8.76
C MET A 259 -2.67 19.86 -8.64
N GLU A 260 -3.21 19.32 -9.74
CA GLU A 260 -3.78 17.97 -9.78
C GLU A 260 -2.70 16.93 -9.50
N LEU A 261 -1.54 17.05 -10.16
CA LEU A 261 -0.42 16.15 -9.96
C LEU A 261 0.14 16.19 -8.53
N LEU A 262 0.19 17.37 -7.90
CA LEU A 262 0.60 17.52 -6.50
C LEU A 262 -0.36 16.79 -5.55
N GLN A 263 -1.67 16.95 -5.75
CA GLN A 263 -2.68 16.30 -4.91
C GLN A 263 -2.69 14.78 -5.11
N TRP A 264 -2.45 14.32 -6.34
CA TRP A 264 -2.35 12.90 -6.66
C TRP A 264 -1.07 12.26 -6.12
N ALA A 265 0.08 12.94 -6.25
CA ALA A 265 1.36 12.37 -5.84
C ALA A 265 1.66 12.49 -4.35
N GLY A 266 1.17 13.56 -3.69
CA GLY A 266 1.46 13.88 -2.29
C GLY A 266 1.28 12.69 -1.34
N PRO A 267 0.10 12.06 -1.28
CA PRO A 267 -0.15 10.90 -0.44
C PRO A 267 0.71 9.67 -0.77
N CYS A 268 1.29 9.60 -1.97
CA CYS A 268 2.00 8.43 -2.50
C CYS A 268 3.53 8.59 -2.54
N VAL A 269 4.09 9.70 -2.04
CA VAL A 269 5.53 9.99 -2.15
C VAL A 269 6.43 9.06 -1.33
N ASP A 270 5.86 8.34 -0.36
CA ASP A 270 6.53 7.34 0.49
C ASP A 270 6.28 5.90 0.05
N LEU A 271 5.60 5.69 -1.09
CA LEU A 271 5.54 4.36 -1.70
C LEU A 271 6.95 3.85 -2.04
N PRO A 272 7.19 2.53 -1.95
CA PRO A 272 8.46 1.89 -2.27
C PRO A 272 9.01 2.33 -3.62
N ALA A 273 10.31 2.63 -3.63
CA ALA A 273 11.05 2.88 -4.85
C ALA A 273 12.46 2.30 -4.70
N ASN A 274 12.79 1.31 -5.51
CA ASN A 274 14.12 0.71 -5.59
C ASN A 274 14.28 -0.06 -6.90
N VAL A 275 14.92 0.58 -7.88
CA VAL A 275 15.31 -0.06 -9.13
C VAL A 275 16.47 -1.01 -8.87
N ASN A 276 16.24 -2.31 -9.04
CA ASN A 276 17.22 -3.34 -8.77
C ASN A 276 17.79 -3.93 -10.06
N ALA A 277 19.05 -3.61 -10.37
CA ALA A 277 19.73 -4.12 -11.55
C ALA A 277 20.08 -5.63 -11.48
N ASN A 278 19.98 -6.28 -10.30
CA ASN A 278 20.27 -7.70 -10.13
C ASN A 278 19.26 -8.38 -9.20
N VAL A 279 18.18 -8.87 -9.79
CA VAL A 279 17.08 -9.55 -9.08
C VAL A 279 17.38 -11.01 -8.72
N LYS A 280 18.48 -11.59 -9.22
CA LYS A 280 18.80 -13.02 -9.07
C LYS A 280 18.90 -13.50 -7.61
N PRO A 281 19.50 -12.76 -6.67
CA PRO A 281 19.51 -13.16 -5.26
C PRO A 281 18.10 -13.26 -4.68
N MET A 282 17.22 -12.31 -5.00
CA MET A 282 15.82 -12.32 -4.54
C MET A 282 15.05 -13.50 -5.11
N LEU A 283 15.23 -13.80 -6.41
CA LEU A 283 14.69 -15.01 -7.03
C LEU A 283 15.20 -16.29 -6.36
N ALA A 284 16.47 -16.33 -5.94
CA ALA A 284 17.04 -17.47 -5.23
C ALA A 284 16.43 -17.64 -3.83
N SER A 285 16.23 -16.53 -3.11
CA SER A 285 15.54 -16.52 -1.81
C SER A 285 14.09 -16.97 -1.94
N LEU A 286 13.35 -16.46 -2.94
CA LEU A 286 11.99 -16.90 -3.22
C LEU A 286 11.92 -18.38 -3.58
N ARG A 287 12.83 -18.86 -4.45
CA ARG A 287 12.95 -20.28 -4.79
C ARG A 287 13.19 -21.12 -3.54
N ALA A 288 14.11 -20.72 -2.67
CA ALA A 288 14.44 -21.44 -1.43
C ALA A 288 13.24 -21.50 -0.48
N TYR A 289 12.50 -20.39 -0.34
CA TYR A 289 11.26 -20.36 0.42
C TYR A 289 10.23 -21.34 -0.15
N LEU A 290 9.88 -21.22 -1.44
CA LEU A 290 8.89 -22.07 -2.10
C LEU A 290 9.29 -23.56 -2.16
N SER A 291 10.59 -23.86 -2.15
CA SER A 291 11.10 -25.23 -2.08
C SER A 291 10.98 -25.84 -0.68
N SER A 292 10.92 -25.00 0.36
CA SER A 292 10.84 -25.46 1.75
C SER A 292 9.40 -25.72 2.21
N THR A 293 8.40 -25.30 1.44
CA THR A 293 6.99 -25.55 1.74
C THR A 293 6.57 -26.95 1.31
N ASP A 294 6.00 -27.74 2.22
CA ASP A 294 5.44 -29.06 1.92
C ASP A 294 4.13 -29.00 1.09
N CYS A 295 3.51 -27.82 1.02
CA CYS A 295 2.29 -27.56 0.26
C CYS A 295 2.59 -26.89 -1.07
N ARG A 296 1.83 -27.26 -2.11
CA ARG A 296 1.89 -26.60 -3.42
C ARG A 296 0.78 -25.56 -3.57
N PRO A 297 1.03 -24.42 -4.24
CA PRO A 297 -0.02 -23.48 -4.57
C PRO A 297 -1.06 -24.13 -5.50
N ARG A 298 -2.32 -23.71 -5.36
CA ARG A 298 -3.45 -24.18 -6.20
C ARG A 298 -3.75 -23.25 -7.36
N LEU A 299 -3.36 -22.00 -7.21
CA LEU A 299 -3.42 -20.93 -8.19
C LEU A 299 -2.16 -20.10 -8.00
N ILE A 300 -1.55 -19.71 -9.12
CA ILE A 300 -0.46 -18.74 -9.14
C ILE A 300 -0.95 -17.58 -9.98
N THR A 301 -0.95 -16.39 -9.41
CA THR A 301 -1.20 -15.12 -10.11
C THR A 301 0.11 -14.36 -10.22
N ILE A 302 0.32 -13.70 -11.37
CA ILE A 302 1.49 -12.85 -11.59
C ILE A 302 1.00 -11.52 -12.15
N ALA A 303 1.23 -10.43 -11.41
CA ALA A 303 1.07 -9.06 -11.88
C ALA A 303 2.41 -8.55 -12.40
N THR A 304 2.45 -8.09 -13.65
CA THR A 304 3.67 -7.52 -14.24
C THR A 304 3.90 -6.07 -13.85
N SER A 305 2.86 -5.39 -13.36
CA SER A 305 2.83 -3.95 -13.05
C SER A 305 3.52 -3.09 -14.11
N GLN A 306 3.30 -3.49 -15.36
CA GLN A 306 3.79 -2.79 -16.54
C GLN A 306 2.83 -1.65 -16.93
N GLY A 307 1.52 -1.85 -16.76
CA GLY A 307 0.49 -0.90 -17.18
C GLY A 307 0.39 0.35 -16.29
N ASP A 308 0.69 0.18 -15.01
CA ASP A 308 0.72 1.22 -13.97
C ASP A 308 2.15 1.72 -13.68
N ALA A 309 3.15 1.14 -14.35
CA ALA A 309 4.55 1.54 -14.34
C ALA A 309 5.29 1.40 -12.99
N TYR A 310 4.84 0.52 -12.09
CA TYR A 310 5.63 0.17 -10.89
C TYR A 310 6.84 -0.69 -11.22
N THR A 311 6.74 -1.65 -12.14
CA THR A 311 7.92 -2.42 -12.56
C THR A 311 8.63 -1.69 -13.70
N PRO A 312 9.96 -1.45 -13.64
CA PRO A 312 10.70 -0.82 -14.73
C PRO A 312 10.49 -1.54 -16.06
N LEU A 313 10.01 -0.81 -17.08
CA LEU A 313 9.61 -1.38 -18.37
C LEU A 313 10.71 -2.19 -19.06
N ASP A 314 11.97 -1.80 -18.87
CA ASP A 314 13.14 -2.48 -19.44
C ASP A 314 13.53 -3.77 -18.69
N GLN A 315 12.89 -4.05 -17.55
CA GLN A 315 13.17 -5.22 -16.71
C GLN A 315 12.01 -6.24 -16.68
N VAL A 316 10.77 -5.83 -17.00
CA VAL A 316 9.56 -6.69 -16.94
C VAL A 316 9.77 -8.05 -17.61
N ASP A 317 10.18 -8.06 -18.89
CA ASP A 317 10.31 -9.31 -19.66
C ASP A 317 11.34 -10.26 -19.04
N ALA A 318 12.48 -9.73 -18.59
CA ALA A 318 13.54 -10.52 -17.99
C ALA A 318 13.11 -11.11 -16.64
N ILE A 319 12.50 -10.28 -15.78
CA ILE A 319 12.00 -10.71 -14.47
C ILE A 319 10.89 -11.77 -14.64
N LEU A 320 9.94 -11.54 -15.55
CA LEU A 320 8.86 -12.49 -15.82
C LEU A 320 9.40 -13.84 -16.30
N GLN A 321 10.32 -13.81 -17.27
CA GLN A 321 10.94 -15.03 -17.82
C GLN A 321 11.66 -15.83 -16.73
N ASP A 322 12.47 -15.17 -15.90
CA ASP A 322 13.21 -15.83 -14.82
C ASP A 322 12.27 -16.35 -13.72
N THR A 323 11.19 -15.63 -13.42
CA THR A 323 10.15 -16.05 -12.46
C THR A 323 9.42 -17.30 -12.97
N LEU A 324 8.97 -17.30 -14.23
CA LEU A 324 8.31 -18.46 -14.84
C LEU A 324 9.23 -19.68 -14.90
N ALA A 325 10.50 -19.49 -15.26
CA ALA A 325 11.49 -20.57 -15.27
C ALA A 325 11.71 -21.17 -13.87
N MET A 326 11.78 -20.33 -12.84
CA MET A 326 11.88 -20.77 -11.45
C MET A 326 10.63 -21.55 -11.00
N LEU A 327 9.42 -21.09 -11.36
CA LEU A 327 8.18 -21.78 -11.04
C LEU A 327 8.05 -23.12 -11.79
N GLU A 328 8.45 -23.19 -13.05
CA GLU A 328 8.43 -24.43 -13.86
C GLU A 328 9.43 -25.46 -13.30
N GLU A 329 10.59 -25.02 -12.83
CA GLU A 329 11.56 -25.88 -12.15
C GLU A 329 10.98 -26.51 -10.86
N LEU A 330 10.24 -25.73 -10.06
CA LEU A 330 9.67 -26.18 -8.79
C LEU A 330 8.44 -27.07 -8.96
N TYR A 331 7.55 -26.69 -9.89
CA TYR A 331 6.22 -27.27 -9.97
C TYR A 331 6.01 -28.17 -11.19
N GLY A 332 6.94 -28.16 -12.15
CA GLY A 332 6.83 -28.85 -13.43
C GLY A 332 6.18 -27.96 -14.50
N PRO A 333 5.83 -28.54 -15.66
CA PRO A 333 5.29 -27.78 -16.79
C PRO A 333 4.11 -26.88 -16.41
N LEU A 334 4.16 -25.61 -16.80
CA LEU A 334 3.15 -24.61 -16.49
C LEU A 334 2.18 -24.43 -17.66
N GLN A 335 0.88 -24.32 -17.35
CA GLN A 335 -0.12 -23.80 -18.29
C GLN A 335 -0.30 -22.31 -17.97
N VAL A 336 0.28 -21.44 -18.79
CA VAL A 336 0.19 -19.99 -18.63
C VAL A 336 -1.01 -19.45 -19.42
N GLU A 337 -1.89 -18.73 -18.74
CA GLU A 337 -3.02 -18.02 -19.35
C GLU A 337 -2.78 -16.51 -19.18
N ASN A 338 -2.63 -15.79 -20.30
CA ASN A 338 -2.47 -14.35 -20.27
C ASN A 338 -3.84 -13.69 -20.14
N CYS A 339 -4.08 -13.06 -19.00
CA CYS A 339 -5.25 -12.23 -18.79
C CYS A 339 -4.88 -10.77 -19.09
N ILE A 340 -5.62 -10.15 -20.01
CA ILE A 340 -5.63 -8.69 -20.14
C ILE A 340 -6.86 -8.26 -19.34
N LEU A 341 -6.61 -7.66 -18.17
CA LEU A 341 -7.64 -7.08 -17.32
C LEU A 341 -8.01 -5.69 -17.83
#